data_AF-A0ABD6E3G6-F1
#
_entry.id   AF-A0ABD6E3G6-F1
#
_cell.length_a   1.000
_cell.length_b   1.000
_cell.length_c   1.000
_cell.angle_alpha   90.00
_cell.angle_beta   90.00
_cell.angle_gamma   90.00
#
_symmetry.space_group_name_H-M   'P 1'
#
loop_
_entity.id
_entity.type
_entity.pdbx_description
1 polymer ?
#
loop_
_entity_poly.entity_id
_entity_poly.type
_entity_poly.pdbx_seq_one_letter_code
_entity_poly.pdbx_strand_id
1 'polypeptide(L)'
;MGSGGSAMTRKESEAKRSPAPVETPEAQKCDPRLPFPNFRELFTLKNYWKTVRRNDKECGKVMMAKYLNQNPGNKSKYPKLKNVDAETVDSALSDPGFEAVAAAYLKVFDDVITAVEEKPGDVTDACHRLSSIGKMHRSKVAGMEGTQFQAMEEPFLHMVSEVLQDRYNEKAENLFRKFFQFCLKYLLEGFNS
;
A
#
# COMPACT_ATOMS: atom_id res chain seq x y z
N MET A 1 8.31 -40.39 76.59
CA MET A 1 7.85 -39.48 75.51
C MET A 1 8.27 -38.07 75.88
N GLY A 2 8.99 -37.39 74.99
CA GLY A 2 9.40 -35.99 75.22
C GLY A 2 10.80 -35.66 74.69
N SER A 3 11.02 -35.84 73.39
CA SER A 3 12.17 -35.25 72.69
C SER A 3 11.81 -33.82 72.31
N GLY A 4 12.60 -32.84 72.76
CA GLY A 4 12.45 -31.43 72.37
C GLY A 4 13.83 -30.81 72.19
N GLY A 5 14.21 -30.60 70.93
CA GLY A 5 15.56 -30.27 70.48
C GLY A 5 15.91 -28.78 70.48
N SER A 6 17.21 -28.57 70.29
CA SER A 6 18.01 -27.35 70.36
C SER A 6 17.59 -26.19 69.47
N ALA A 7 17.99 -25.00 69.95
CA ALA A 7 18.00 -23.73 69.26
C ALA A 7 18.89 -23.72 67.99
N MET A 8 18.45 -22.99 66.96
CA MET A 8 19.30 -22.26 66.04
C MET A 8 18.52 -21.09 65.42
N THR A 9 18.90 -19.87 65.78
CA THR A 9 18.58 -18.63 65.08
C THR A 9 19.21 -18.62 63.68
N ARG A 10 18.40 -18.46 62.63
CA ARG A 10 18.86 -18.05 61.29
C ARG A 10 18.22 -16.72 60.92
N LYS A 11 19.07 -15.69 60.81
CA LYS A 11 18.84 -14.47 60.05
C LYS A 11 18.87 -14.85 58.57
N GLU A 12 17.76 -14.71 57.86
CA GLU A 12 17.77 -14.67 56.40
C GLU A 12 17.23 -13.32 55.93
N SER A 13 18.07 -12.71 55.11
CA SER A 13 17.97 -11.38 54.53
C SER A 13 16.78 -11.26 53.59
N GLU A 14 15.96 -10.23 53.81
CA GLU A 14 14.95 -9.72 52.88
C GLU A 14 15.64 -9.18 51.62
N ALA A 15 15.89 -10.07 50.66
CA ALA A 15 16.27 -9.67 49.31
C ALA A 15 15.01 -9.12 48.61
N LYS A 16 14.89 -7.79 48.59
CA LYS A 16 13.94 -7.05 47.75
C LYS A 16 14.04 -7.55 46.31
N ARG A 17 13.10 -8.40 45.89
CA ARG A 17 12.86 -8.69 44.47
C ARG A 17 12.27 -7.43 43.85
N SER A 18 13.12 -6.66 43.18
CA SER A 18 12.68 -5.65 42.21
C SER A 18 11.77 -6.34 41.18
N PRO A 19 10.58 -5.78 40.86
CA PRO A 19 9.78 -6.32 39.78
C PRO A 19 10.56 -6.19 38.48
N ALA A 20 10.62 -7.27 37.71
CA ALA A 20 11.19 -7.26 36.37
C ALA A 20 10.49 -6.18 35.53
N PRO A 21 11.20 -5.47 34.63
CA PRO A 21 10.57 -4.52 33.73
C PRO A 21 9.53 -5.30 32.92
N VAL A 22 8.27 -4.87 33.00
CA VAL A 22 7.26 -5.30 32.04
C VAL A 22 7.76 -4.80 30.69
N GLU A 23 8.25 -5.72 29.86
CA GLU A 23 8.51 -5.43 28.45
C GLU A 23 7.20 -4.91 27.87
N THR A 24 7.15 -3.60 27.68
CA THR A 24 6.11 -2.99 26.87
C THR A 24 6.30 -3.60 25.49
N PRO A 25 5.26 -4.22 24.88
CA PRO A 25 5.41 -4.76 23.54
C PRO A 25 5.94 -3.63 22.68
N GLU A 26 7.14 -3.81 22.09
CA GLU A 26 7.78 -2.80 21.28
C GLU A 26 6.73 -2.26 20.31
N ALA A 27 6.37 -0.99 20.47
CA ALA A 27 5.38 -0.37 19.61
C ALA A 27 5.88 -0.57 18.18
N GLN A 28 5.15 -1.36 17.39
CA GLN A 28 5.57 -1.78 16.07
C GLN A 28 5.91 -0.54 15.26
N LYS A 29 7.21 -0.25 15.10
CA LYS A 29 7.68 1.00 14.52
C LYS A 29 7.42 0.96 13.02
N CYS A 30 6.70 1.96 12.52
CA CYS A 30 6.60 2.21 11.09
C CYS A 30 7.86 2.92 10.62
N ASP A 31 8.30 2.60 9.40
CA ASP A 31 9.36 3.32 8.72
C ASP A 31 8.96 4.81 8.59
N PRO A 32 9.84 5.76 8.95
CA PRO A 32 9.56 7.20 8.85
C PRO A 32 9.19 7.69 7.45
N ARG A 33 9.52 6.93 6.40
CA ARG A 33 9.16 7.23 5.01
C ARG A 33 7.69 6.95 4.68
N LEU A 34 7.00 6.16 5.50
CA LEU A 34 5.57 5.89 5.30
C LEU A 34 4.75 7.15 5.59
N PRO A 35 3.63 7.36 4.88
CA PRO A 35 2.77 8.52 5.08
C PRO A 35 1.84 8.37 6.30
N PHE A 36 2.00 7.29 7.09
CA PHE A 36 1.14 6.95 8.21
C PHE A 36 1.84 7.29 9.52
N PRO A 37 1.19 8.05 10.43
CA PRO A 37 1.78 8.47 11.70
C PRO A 37 1.93 7.30 12.69
N ASN A 38 1.22 6.20 12.48
CA ASN A 38 1.25 5.02 13.35
C ASN A 38 0.81 3.76 12.61
N PHE A 39 1.16 2.60 13.18
CA PHE A 39 0.82 1.29 12.65
C PHE A 39 -0.69 1.04 12.53
N ARG A 40 -1.52 1.69 13.36
CA ARG A 40 -2.98 1.52 13.33
C ARG A 40 -3.59 2.05 12.04
N GLU A 41 -3.10 3.17 11.50
CA GLU A 41 -3.52 3.68 10.20
C GLU A 41 -3.15 2.72 9.07
N LEU A 42 -1.92 2.22 9.06
CA LEU A 42 -1.46 1.22 8.09
C LEU A 42 -2.32 -0.05 8.16
N PHE A 43 -2.59 -0.56 9.37
CA PHE A 43 -3.45 -1.72 9.56
C PHE A 43 -4.88 -1.48 9.05
N THR A 44 -5.41 -0.27 9.24
CA THR A 44 -6.74 0.10 8.74
C THR A 44 -6.76 0.13 7.20
N LEU A 45 -5.77 0.76 6.57
CA LEU A 45 -5.62 0.76 5.11
C LEU A 45 -5.59 -0.66 4.55
N LYS A 46 -4.78 -1.53 5.15
CA LYS A 46 -4.66 -2.95 4.75
C LYS A 46 -6.00 -3.67 4.81
N ASN A 47 -6.81 -3.43 5.83
CA ASN A 47 -8.12 -4.05 5.94
C ASN A 47 -9.09 -3.60 4.84
N TYR A 48 -9.03 -2.34 4.42
CA TYR A 48 -9.77 -1.89 3.24
C TYR A 48 -9.24 -2.57 1.97
N TRP A 49 -7.92 -2.61 1.78
CA TRP A 49 -7.28 -3.20 0.60
C TRP A 49 -7.59 -4.69 0.39
N LYS A 50 -7.89 -5.45 1.46
CA LYS A 50 -8.38 -6.83 1.32
C LYS A 50 -9.62 -6.93 0.42
N THR A 51 -10.44 -5.90 0.36
CA THR A 51 -11.62 -5.86 -0.54
C THR A 51 -11.20 -5.64 -1.98
N VAL A 52 -10.22 -4.75 -2.22
CA VAL A 52 -9.61 -4.55 -3.53
C VAL A 52 -9.00 -5.86 -4.04
N ARG A 53 -8.18 -6.55 -3.22
CA ARG A 53 -7.57 -7.85 -3.56
C ARG A 53 -8.58 -8.94 -3.93
N ARG A 54 -9.78 -8.94 -3.31
CA ARG A 54 -10.84 -9.91 -3.63
C ARG A 54 -11.51 -9.64 -4.98
N ASN A 55 -11.40 -8.42 -5.49
CA ASN A 55 -12.04 -7.95 -6.71
C ASN A 55 -10.99 -7.38 -7.70
N ASP A 56 -9.76 -7.91 -7.64
CA ASP A 56 -8.57 -7.35 -8.29
C ASP A 56 -8.74 -7.12 -9.80
N LYS A 57 -9.28 -8.11 -10.52
CA LYS A 57 -9.54 -8.00 -11.96
C LYS A 57 -10.46 -6.84 -12.28
N GLU A 58 -11.55 -6.70 -11.53
CA GLU A 58 -12.54 -5.65 -11.78
C GLU A 58 -12.03 -4.28 -11.36
N CYS A 59 -11.36 -4.21 -10.20
CA CYS A 59 -10.72 -2.99 -9.72
C CYS A 59 -9.71 -2.44 -10.74
N GLY A 60 -8.87 -3.32 -11.30
CA GLY A 60 -7.90 -2.93 -12.32
C GLY A 60 -8.57 -2.32 -13.55
N LYS A 61 -9.66 -2.94 -14.03
CA LYS A 61 -10.42 -2.45 -15.19
C LYS A 61 -11.11 -1.13 -14.91
N VAL A 62 -11.79 -0.97 -13.77
CA VAL A 62 -12.43 0.29 -13.34
C VAL A 62 -11.41 1.42 -13.31
N MET A 63 -10.27 1.19 -12.66
CA MET A 63 -9.19 2.19 -12.57
C MET A 63 -8.65 2.57 -13.95
N MET A 64 -8.34 1.59 -14.81
CA MET A 64 -7.76 1.86 -16.13
C MET A 64 -8.77 2.52 -17.08
N ALA A 65 -10.03 2.09 -17.08
CA ALA A 65 -11.08 2.72 -17.88
C ALA A 65 -11.26 4.19 -17.51
N LYS A 66 -11.41 4.47 -16.21
CA LYS A 66 -11.54 5.84 -15.67
C LYS A 66 -10.35 6.72 -16.07
N TYR A 67 -9.13 6.20 -15.97
CA TYR A 67 -7.92 6.93 -16.38
C TYR A 67 -7.91 7.26 -17.88
N LEU A 68 -8.29 6.31 -18.74
CA LEU A 68 -8.34 6.52 -20.19
C LEU A 68 -9.42 7.54 -20.57
N ASN A 69 -10.61 7.45 -19.98
CA ASN A 69 -11.72 8.37 -20.25
C ASN A 69 -11.37 9.82 -19.88
N GLN A 70 -10.58 10.03 -18.81
CA GLN A 70 -10.10 11.35 -18.41
C GLN A 70 -8.89 11.84 -19.20
N ASN A 71 -8.13 10.92 -19.79
CA ASN A 71 -6.88 11.21 -20.48
C ASN A 71 -6.79 10.46 -21.82
N PRO A 72 -7.73 10.66 -22.76
CA PRO A 72 -7.83 9.83 -23.96
C PRO A 72 -6.56 9.89 -24.83
N GLY A 73 -5.85 11.03 -24.84
CA GLY A 73 -4.56 11.19 -25.50
C GLY A 73 -3.47 10.23 -25.01
N ASN A 74 -3.60 9.69 -23.79
CA ASN A 74 -2.63 8.76 -23.22
C ASN A 74 -2.77 7.34 -23.77
N LYS A 75 -3.90 6.99 -24.40
CA LYS A 75 -4.09 5.68 -25.08
C LYS A 75 -2.93 5.34 -26.01
N SER A 76 -2.44 6.32 -26.76
CA SER A 76 -1.33 6.18 -27.72
C SER A 76 -0.05 5.61 -27.10
N LYS A 77 0.14 5.76 -25.78
CA LYS A 77 1.29 5.26 -25.03
C LYS A 77 1.20 3.77 -24.67
N TYR A 78 0.06 3.13 -24.96
CA TYR A 78 -0.20 1.73 -24.64
C TYR A 78 -0.40 0.90 -25.92
N PRO A 79 0.66 0.26 -26.44
CA PRO A 79 0.56 -0.53 -27.68
C PRO A 79 -0.49 -1.65 -27.64
N LYS A 80 -0.75 -2.19 -26.44
CA LYS A 80 -1.74 -3.26 -26.22
C LYS A 80 -3.20 -2.78 -26.37
N LEU A 81 -3.45 -1.47 -26.33
CA LEU A 81 -4.79 -0.88 -26.35
C LEU A 81 -5.23 -0.42 -27.74
N LYS A 82 -4.62 -0.93 -28.81
CA LYS A 82 -4.92 -0.50 -30.20
C LYS A 82 -6.41 -0.59 -30.56
N ASN A 83 -7.13 -1.57 -30.03
CA ASN A 83 -8.54 -1.84 -30.31
C ASN A 83 -9.52 -1.21 -29.29
N VAL A 84 -9.00 -0.53 -28.27
CA VAL A 84 -9.82 0.03 -27.19
C VAL A 84 -10.19 1.46 -27.53
N ASP A 85 -11.47 1.83 -27.47
CA ASP A 85 -11.86 3.24 -27.53
C ASP A 85 -11.68 3.88 -26.15
N ALA A 86 -10.78 4.86 -26.05
CA ALA A 86 -10.42 5.47 -24.76
C ALA A 86 -11.46 6.48 -24.25
N GLU A 87 -12.44 6.88 -25.07
CA GLU A 87 -13.51 7.79 -24.63
C GLU A 87 -14.70 7.05 -24.05
N THR A 88 -14.86 5.77 -24.41
CA THR A 88 -16.05 4.96 -24.10
C THR A 88 -15.73 3.66 -23.35
N VAL A 89 -14.45 3.37 -23.08
CA VAL A 89 -14.05 2.17 -22.34
C VAL A 89 -14.64 2.15 -20.93
N ASP A 90 -15.14 0.98 -20.53
CA ASP A 90 -15.63 0.71 -19.20
C ASP A 90 -15.05 -0.61 -18.66
N SER A 91 -15.45 -1.00 -17.45
CA SER A 91 -14.98 -2.23 -16.84
C SER A 91 -15.64 -3.50 -17.40
N ALA A 92 -16.73 -3.39 -18.17
CA ALA A 92 -17.38 -4.53 -18.82
C ALA A 92 -16.65 -4.96 -20.10
N LEU A 93 -15.77 -4.13 -20.65
CA LEU A 93 -14.94 -4.48 -21.80
C LEU A 93 -14.11 -5.74 -21.53
N SER A 94 -14.29 -6.75 -22.39
CA SER A 94 -13.41 -7.92 -22.44
C SER A 94 -12.47 -7.81 -23.64
N ASP A 95 -11.31 -7.23 -23.40
CA ASP A 95 -10.18 -7.16 -24.34
C ASP A 95 -8.91 -7.63 -23.61
N PRO A 96 -8.21 -8.67 -24.11
CA PRO A 96 -7.03 -9.20 -23.44
C PRO A 96 -5.89 -8.18 -23.26
N GLY A 97 -5.79 -7.21 -24.17
CA GLY A 97 -4.80 -6.14 -24.08
C GLY A 97 -5.13 -5.17 -22.94
N PHE A 98 -6.38 -4.75 -22.85
CA PHE A 98 -6.93 -3.94 -21.78
C PHE A 98 -6.80 -4.63 -20.42
N GLU A 99 -7.27 -5.86 -20.30
CA GLU A 99 -7.21 -6.65 -19.06
C GLU A 99 -5.76 -6.81 -18.57
N ALA A 100 -4.81 -7.06 -19.48
CA ALA A 100 -3.40 -7.19 -19.13
C ALA A 100 -2.79 -5.87 -18.64
N VAL A 101 -3.15 -4.72 -19.25
CA VAL A 101 -2.67 -3.40 -18.83
C VAL A 101 -3.28 -3.02 -17.48
N ALA A 102 -4.59 -3.18 -17.32
CA ALA A 102 -5.33 -2.97 -16.09
C ALA A 102 -4.74 -3.78 -14.91
N ALA A 103 -4.54 -5.08 -15.10
CA ALA A 103 -3.95 -5.96 -14.09
C ALA A 103 -2.52 -5.53 -13.72
N ALA A 104 -1.70 -5.17 -14.70
CA ALA A 104 -0.32 -4.74 -14.45
C ALA A 104 -0.26 -3.46 -13.59
N TYR A 105 -1.16 -2.51 -13.81
CA TYR A 105 -1.21 -1.27 -13.04
C TYR A 105 -1.69 -1.52 -11.60
N LEU A 106 -2.77 -2.27 -11.40
CA LEU A 106 -3.23 -2.58 -10.04
C LEU A 106 -2.19 -3.39 -9.26
N LYS A 107 -1.49 -4.31 -9.93
CA LYS A 107 -0.45 -5.14 -9.31
C LYS A 107 0.69 -4.30 -8.71
N VAL A 108 1.03 -3.14 -9.28
CA VAL A 108 2.05 -2.26 -8.69
C VAL A 108 1.65 -1.84 -7.28
N PHE A 109 0.41 -1.38 -7.11
CA PHE A 109 -0.11 -0.97 -5.81
C PHE A 109 -0.22 -2.15 -4.84
N ASP A 110 -0.66 -3.32 -5.34
CA ASP A 110 -0.76 -4.53 -4.53
C ASP A 110 0.60 -5.03 -4.04
N ASP A 111 1.63 -5.05 -4.90
CA ASP A 111 2.98 -5.42 -4.54
C ASP A 111 3.55 -4.46 -3.47
N VAL A 112 3.30 -3.16 -3.61
CA VAL A 112 3.80 -2.14 -2.68
C VAL A 112 3.14 -2.26 -1.31
N ILE A 113 1.82 -2.36 -1.25
CA ILE A 113 1.13 -2.49 0.05
C ILE A 113 1.45 -3.83 0.73
N THR A 114 1.68 -4.89 -0.05
CA THR A 114 2.16 -6.20 0.47
C THR A 114 3.55 -6.09 1.07
N ALA A 115 4.50 -5.47 0.37
CA ALA A 115 5.85 -5.27 0.91
C ALA A 115 5.87 -4.42 2.19
N VAL A 116 5.05 -3.35 2.24
CA VAL A 116 4.88 -2.53 3.45
C VAL A 116 4.22 -3.33 4.58
N GLU A 117 3.30 -4.24 4.23
CA GLU A 117 2.63 -5.14 5.19
C GLU A 117 3.60 -6.14 5.83
N GLU A 118 4.50 -6.72 5.05
CA GLU A 118 5.48 -7.71 5.49
C GLU A 118 6.56 -7.09 6.38
N LYS A 119 7.03 -5.87 6.03
CA LYS A 119 8.12 -5.19 6.73
C LYS A 119 7.80 -3.71 7.01
N PRO A 120 6.85 -3.41 7.92
CA PRO A 120 6.38 -2.04 8.16
C PRO A 120 7.48 -1.10 8.68
N GLY A 121 8.56 -1.62 9.26
CA GLY A 121 9.70 -0.85 9.76
C GLY A 121 10.81 -0.60 8.73
N ASP A 122 10.74 -1.17 7.53
CA ASP A 122 11.70 -0.95 6.45
C ASP A 122 11.03 -1.11 5.09
N VAL A 123 10.75 0.03 4.44
CA VAL A 123 10.04 0.07 3.16
C VAL A 123 10.97 0.20 1.96
N THR A 124 12.26 -0.10 2.13
CA THR A 124 13.28 0.07 1.09
C THR A 124 12.93 -0.68 -0.21
N ASP A 125 12.46 -1.93 -0.11
CA ASP A 125 12.09 -2.73 -1.29
C ASP A 125 10.89 -2.13 -2.04
N ALA A 126 9.91 -1.60 -1.32
CA ALA A 126 8.77 -0.90 -1.91
C ALA A 126 9.22 0.38 -2.66
N CYS A 127 10.08 1.18 -2.03
CA CYS A 127 10.65 2.39 -2.63
C CYS A 127 11.49 2.07 -3.89
N HIS A 128 12.33 1.04 -3.83
CA HIS A 128 13.15 0.60 -4.98
C HIS A 128 12.29 0.10 -6.14
N ARG A 129 11.21 -0.65 -5.85
CA ARG A 129 10.25 -1.09 -6.87
C ARG A 129 9.61 0.08 -7.59
N LEU A 130 9.06 1.04 -6.84
CA LEU A 130 8.44 2.24 -7.39
C LEU A 130 9.44 3.07 -8.22
N SER A 131 10.64 3.28 -7.70
CA SER A 131 11.69 4.02 -8.41
C SER A 131 12.10 3.32 -9.72
N SER A 132 12.18 1.99 -9.71
CA SER A 132 12.50 1.20 -10.91
C SER A 132 11.40 1.30 -11.97
N ILE A 133 10.14 1.34 -11.56
CA ILE A 133 9.00 1.55 -12.46
C ILE A 133 9.05 2.97 -13.05
N GLY A 134 9.37 3.99 -12.25
CA GLY A 134 9.56 5.37 -12.72
C GLY A 134 10.65 5.47 -13.79
N LYS A 135 11.84 4.89 -13.52
CA LYS A 135 12.95 4.80 -14.49
C LYS A 135 12.55 4.09 -15.79
N MET A 136 11.82 2.99 -15.66
CA MET A 136 11.33 2.23 -16.80
C MET A 136 10.43 3.10 -17.68
N HIS A 137 9.47 3.83 -17.10
CA HIS A 137 8.58 4.71 -17.86
C HIS A 137 9.34 5.81 -18.59
N ARG A 138 10.32 6.46 -17.94
CA ARG A 138 11.18 7.47 -18.60
C ARG A 138 11.92 6.90 -19.81
N SER A 139 12.45 5.68 -19.68
CA SER A 139 13.24 5.06 -20.75
C SER A 139 12.41 4.46 -21.89
N LYS A 140 11.19 4.00 -21.62
CA LYS A 140 10.39 3.19 -22.56
C LYS A 140 9.14 3.86 -23.10
N VAL A 141 8.64 4.90 -22.44
CA VAL A 141 7.38 5.57 -22.84
C VAL A 141 7.70 6.95 -23.39
N ALA A 142 7.82 7.02 -24.71
CA ALA A 142 8.14 8.26 -25.41
C ALA A 142 7.06 9.34 -25.16
N GLY A 143 7.50 10.58 -24.89
CA GLY A 143 6.62 11.71 -24.64
C GLY A 143 5.78 11.59 -23.37
N MET A 144 6.24 10.79 -22.39
CA MET A 144 5.62 10.75 -21.07
C MET A 144 6.12 11.91 -20.20
N GLU A 145 5.23 12.51 -19.42
CA GLU A 145 5.51 13.55 -18.44
C GLU A 145 5.17 13.07 -17.02
N GLY A 146 5.85 13.64 -16.01
CA GLY A 146 5.62 13.28 -14.60
C GLY A 146 4.18 13.53 -14.13
N THR A 147 3.51 14.54 -14.69
CA THR A 147 2.11 14.89 -14.42
C THR A 147 1.14 13.74 -14.72
N GLN A 148 1.49 12.84 -15.64
CA GLN A 148 0.64 11.71 -16.01
C GLN A 148 0.62 10.62 -14.93
N PHE A 149 1.63 10.51 -14.07
CA PHE A 149 1.54 9.65 -12.88
C PHE A 149 0.51 10.19 -11.90
N GLN A 150 0.51 11.51 -11.68
CA GLN A 150 -0.45 12.20 -10.81
C GLN A 150 -1.89 12.09 -11.33
N ALA A 151 -2.08 12.05 -12.65
CA ALA A 151 -3.39 11.84 -13.27
C ALA A 151 -4.03 10.46 -12.95
N MET A 152 -3.28 9.51 -12.36
CA MET A 152 -3.81 8.23 -11.89
C MET A 152 -4.46 8.30 -10.50
N GLU A 153 -4.29 9.41 -9.75
CA GLU A 153 -4.82 9.51 -8.38
C GLU A 153 -6.35 9.42 -8.32
N GLU A 154 -7.05 10.21 -9.14
CA GLU A 154 -8.52 10.17 -9.16
C GLU A 154 -9.03 8.80 -9.61
N PRO A 155 -8.52 8.18 -10.71
CA PRO A 155 -8.94 6.85 -11.10
C PRO A 155 -8.72 5.79 -10.02
N PHE A 156 -7.62 5.90 -9.28
CA PHE A 156 -7.32 5.03 -8.15
C PHE A 156 -8.33 5.21 -7.00
N LEU A 157 -8.61 6.46 -6.60
CA LEU A 157 -9.57 6.74 -5.53
C LEU A 157 -11.01 6.38 -5.93
N HIS A 158 -11.38 6.59 -7.19
CA HIS A 158 -12.67 6.18 -7.72
C HIS A 158 -12.84 4.66 -7.69
N MET A 159 -11.82 3.90 -8.11
CA MET A 159 -11.86 2.44 -7.98
C MET A 159 -12.06 2.00 -6.52
N VAL A 160 -11.37 2.66 -5.58
CA VAL A 160 -11.52 2.37 -4.15
C VAL A 160 -12.92 2.70 -3.66
N SER A 161 -13.53 3.81 -4.09
CA SER A 161 -14.90 4.15 -3.69
C SER A 161 -15.91 3.12 -4.19
N GLU A 162 -15.78 2.72 -5.46
CA GLU A 162 -16.66 1.73 -6.08
C GLU A 162 -16.60 0.37 -5.37
N VAL A 163 -15.39 -0.12 -5.05
CA VAL A 163 -15.25 -1.46 -4.44
C VAL A 163 -15.55 -1.48 -2.93
N LEU A 164 -15.40 -0.35 -2.23
CA LEU A 164 -15.72 -0.26 -0.81
C LEU A 164 -17.19 0.08 -0.54
N GLN A 165 -17.87 0.73 -1.48
CA GLN A 165 -19.27 1.15 -1.38
C GLN A 165 -19.53 1.86 -0.04
N ASP A 166 -20.47 1.36 0.79
CA ASP A 166 -20.84 1.95 2.09
C ASP A 166 -19.67 2.05 3.09
N ARG A 167 -18.58 1.31 2.87
CA ARG A 167 -17.37 1.38 3.72
C ARG A 167 -16.40 2.47 3.28
N TYR A 168 -16.63 3.10 2.12
CA TYR A 168 -15.89 4.27 1.69
C TYR A 168 -16.38 5.50 2.46
N ASN A 169 -15.46 6.11 3.20
CA ASN A 169 -15.71 7.32 3.98
C ASN A 169 -14.45 8.18 3.99
N GLU A 170 -14.53 9.37 4.59
CA GLU A 170 -13.40 10.31 4.66
C GLU A 170 -12.11 9.67 5.20
N LYS A 171 -12.22 8.75 6.16
CA LYS A 171 -11.06 8.04 6.69
C LYS A 171 -10.46 7.10 5.65
N ALA A 172 -11.28 6.32 4.95
CA ALA A 172 -10.81 5.44 3.88
C ALA A 172 -10.14 6.25 2.77
N GLU A 173 -10.80 7.31 2.28
CA GLU A 173 -10.26 8.21 1.27
C GLU A 173 -8.89 8.78 1.68
N ASN A 174 -8.80 9.35 2.89
CA ASN A 174 -7.57 9.96 3.36
C ASN A 174 -6.41 8.95 3.47
N LEU A 175 -6.68 7.71 3.89
CA LEU A 175 -5.68 6.65 3.94
C LEU A 175 -5.19 6.26 2.54
N PHE A 176 -6.10 6.11 1.58
CA PHE A 176 -5.76 5.77 0.21
C PHE A 176 -5.05 6.89 -0.52
N ARG A 177 -5.42 8.15 -0.27
CA ARG A 177 -4.75 9.33 -0.80
C ARG A 177 -3.30 9.40 -0.28
N LYS A 178 -3.09 9.25 1.03
CA LYS A 178 -1.74 9.14 1.63
C LYS A 178 -0.92 8.03 0.98
N PHE A 179 -1.50 6.85 0.82
CA PHE A 179 -0.84 5.71 0.18
C PHE A 179 -0.46 6.01 -1.28
N PHE A 180 -1.38 6.58 -2.07
CA PHE A 180 -1.10 6.96 -3.45
C PHE A 180 0.03 7.98 -3.53
N GLN A 181 0.01 9.02 -2.69
CA GLN A 181 1.04 10.06 -2.65
C GLN A 181 2.42 9.49 -2.27
N PHE A 182 2.48 8.49 -1.38
CA PHE A 182 3.70 7.74 -1.12
C PHE A 182 4.20 7.01 -2.38
N CYS A 183 3.32 6.31 -3.11
CA CYS A 183 3.68 5.65 -4.36
C CYS A 183 4.18 6.66 -5.42
N LEU A 184 3.44 7.76 -5.59
CA LEU A 184 3.74 8.81 -6.55
C LEU A 184 5.11 9.44 -6.31
N LYS A 185 5.45 9.74 -5.05
CA LYS A 185 6.75 10.29 -4.68
C LYS A 185 7.90 9.46 -5.26
N TYR A 186 7.93 8.16 -4.97
CA TYR A 186 9.04 7.29 -5.42
C TYR A 186 8.97 6.96 -6.92
N LEU A 187 7.78 6.92 -7.51
CA LEU A 187 7.63 6.85 -8.98
C LEU A 187 8.29 8.07 -9.64
N LEU A 188 8.03 9.28 -9.14
CA LEU A 188 8.60 10.52 -9.65
C LEU A 188 10.10 10.65 -9.38
N GLU A 189 10.58 10.23 -8.21
CA GLU A 189 12.02 10.17 -7.93
C GLU A 189 12.75 9.27 -8.95
N GLY A 190 12.20 8.08 -9.22
CA GLY A 190 12.72 7.20 -10.26
C GLY A 190 12.61 7.80 -11.67
N PHE A 191 11.49 8.42 -11.99
CA PHE A 191 11.28 9.06 -13.29
C PHE A 191 12.23 10.25 -13.51
N ASN A 192 12.55 11.02 -12.47
CA ASN A 192 13.42 12.20 -12.57
C ASN A 192 14.92 11.88 -12.41
N SER A 193 15.27 10.62 -12.10
CA SER A 193 16.66 10.17 -11.95
C SER A 193 17.42 9.93 -13.25
#